data_AF-A0A969GMH2-F1
#
_entry.id   AF-A0A969GMH2-F1
#
_cell.length_a   1.000
_cell.length_b   1.000
_cell.length_c   1.000
_cell.angle_alpha   90.00
_cell.angle_beta   90.00
_cell.angle_gamma   90.00
#
_symmetry.space_group_name_H-M   'P 1'
#
loop_
_entity.id
_entity.type
_entity.pdbx_description
1 polymer ?
#
loop_
_entity_poly.entity_id
_entity_poly.type
_entity_poly.pdbx_seq_one_letter_code
_entity_poly.pdbx_strand_id
1 'polypeptide(L)'
;MSTFAGFHRPRRPAVETISYLRGLPLDVHQAHKEVILYQQQQQQETGGATSKDDEDDDDDKFPQNLAAAFSALDEVKGEIASLAGDEHGSQSIELLAQIAAPYSEIAARCLIHACLGYCLHLATHRYGSHVLQSILQLSITSLSKEDMAMDENAPPSLHENATGGVVPSLSDLVHSVVDELSPHLEELAVHLCGSHVLRTLMCVLGGVQLVTSHRGGREAEAASLLRGKPKSKKKKRKRSTDDPAMGGTAIQNAGTMSIVYVEGSKRDNDQFSDLLASFFGIFVRTTTKQSPGICSSWHVTPVRVHC
;
A
#
# COMPACT_ATOMS: atom_id res chain seq x y z
N MET A 1 14.28 -18.56 27.83
CA MET A 1 14.70 -18.97 26.48
C MET A 1 13.43 -19.23 25.68
N SER A 2 12.93 -18.21 24.99
CA SER A 2 11.71 -18.32 24.18
C SER A 2 12.09 -19.02 22.88
N THR A 3 11.54 -20.20 22.65
CA THR A 3 11.65 -20.92 21.38
C THR A 3 11.02 -20.05 20.30
N PHE A 4 11.84 -19.50 19.40
CA PHE A 4 11.38 -18.87 18.17
C PHE A 4 10.50 -19.88 17.42
N ALA A 5 9.18 -19.75 17.55
CA ALA A 5 8.25 -20.47 16.71
C ALA A 5 8.61 -20.13 15.26
N GLY A 6 8.93 -21.15 14.46
CA GLY A 6 9.41 -20.96 13.11
C GLY A 6 8.47 -20.06 12.33
N PHE A 7 8.98 -18.93 11.86
CA PHE A 7 8.22 -18.00 11.04
C PHE A 7 7.66 -18.72 9.84
N HIS A 8 6.36 -18.54 9.58
CA HIS A 8 5.75 -19.08 8.39
C HIS A 8 6.34 -18.31 7.21
N ARG A 9 7.11 -19.00 6.37
CA ARG A 9 7.52 -18.47 5.08
C ARG A 9 6.48 -18.89 4.06
N PRO A 10 5.97 -17.97 3.25
CA PRO A 10 5.05 -18.35 2.19
C PRO A 10 5.77 -19.30 1.23
N ARG A 11 4.99 -20.14 0.55
CA ARG A 11 5.55 -21.04 -0.46
C ARG A 11 6.14 -20.21 -1.60
N ARG A 12 7.00 -20.82 -2.43
CA ARG A 12 7.45 -20.14 -3.65
C ARG A 12 6.26 -20.04 -4.61
N PRO A 13 5.99 -18.87 -5.21
CA PRO A 13 4.90 -18.73 -6.18
C PRO A 13 5.17 -19.59 -7.42
N ALA A 14 4.10 -20.03 -8.08
CA ALA A 14 4.24 -20.76 -9.33
C ALA A 14 4.78 -19.84 -10.46
N VAL A 15 5.67 -20.38 -11.29
CA VAL A 15 6.29 -19.63 -12.40
C VAL A 15 5.25 -19.23 -13.45
N GLU A 16 4.23 -20.05 -13.63
CA GLU A 16 3.10 -19.79 -14.51
C GLU A 16 2.31 -18.58 -14.04
N THR A 17 2.01 -18.48 -12.73
CA THR A 17 1.33 -17.34 -12.11
C THR A 17 2.09 -16.03 -12.34
N ILE A 18 3.41 -16.03 -12.15
CA ILE A 18 4.24 -14.85 -12.44
C ILE A 18 4.18 -14.47 -13.93
N SER A 19 4.23 -15.47 -14.81
CA SER A 19 4.20 -15.23 -16.26
C SER A 19 2.86 -14.69 -16.72
N TYR A 20 1.76 -15.21 -16.16
CA TYR A 20 0.41 -14.72 -16.37
C TYR A 20 0.28 -13.24 -15.95
N LEU A 21 0.65 -12.91 -14.71
CA LEU A 21 0.54 -11.54 -14.19
C LEU A 21 1.36 -10.52 -14.99
N ARG A 22 2.52 -10.94 -15.52
CA ARG A 22 3.36 -10.09 -16.39
C ARG A 22 2.80 -9.91 -17.80
N GLY A 23 1.96 -10.84 -18.25
CA GLY A 23 1.32 -10.79 -19.56
C GLY A 23 0.09 -9.88 -19.59
N LEU A 24 -0.42 -9.47 -18.43
CA LEU A 24 -1.61 -8.62 -18.35
C LEU A 24 -1.29 -7.19 -18.82
N PRO A 25 -2.09 -6.61 -19.74
CA PRO A 25 -1.89 -5.25 -20.24
C PRO A 25 -2.47 -4.21 -19.27
N LEU A 26 -2.06 -4.24 -18.00
CA LEU A 26 -2.56 -3.36 -16.95
C LEU A 26 -1.76 -2.05 -16.89
N ASP A 27 -2.47 -0.93 -16.87
CA ASP A 27 -1.90 0.39 -16.65
C ASP A 27 -2.68 1.15 -15.57
N VAL A 28 -1.97 1.64 -14.55
CA VAL A 28 -2.55 2.29 -13.38
C VAL A 28 -3.24 3.60 -13.75
N HIS A 29 -2.61 4.43 -14.59
CA HIS A 29 -3.15 5.73 -14.98
C HIS A 29 -4.42 5.58 -15.81
N GLN A 30 -4.36 4.66 -16.77
CA GLN A 30 -5.46 4.36 -17.65
C GLN A 30 -6.64 3.79 -16.84
N ALA A 31 -6.38 2.90 -15.88
CA ALA A 31 -7.40 2.39 -14.97
C ALA A 31 -8.08 3.52 -14.16
N HIS A 32 -7.30 4.43 -13.57
CA HIS A 32 -7.86 5.55 -12.82
C HIS A 32 -8.72 6.46 -13.72
N LYS A 33 -8.25 6.75 -14.94
CA LYS A 33 -9.00 7.54 -15.92
C LYS A 33 -10.33 6.87 -16.30
N GLU A 34 -10.30 5.57 -16.58
CA GLU A 34 -11.51 4.80 -16.92
C GLU A 34 -12.53 4.82 -15.78
N VAL A 35 -12.09 4.61 -14.54
CA VAL A 35 -12.99 4.63 -13.37
C VAL A 35 -13.58 6.02 -13.14
N ILE A 36 -12.78 7.09 -13.28
CA ILE A 36 -13.27 8.47 -13.12
C ILE A 36 -14.34 8.79 -14.17
N LEU A 37 -14.13 8.39 -15.43
CA LEU A 37 -15.10 8.61 -16.51
C LEU A 37 -16.38 7.83 -16.25
N TYR A 38 -16.26 6.57 -15.84
CA TYR A 38 -17.40 5.71 -15.52
C TYR A 38 -18.25 6.27 -14.36
N GLN A 39 -17.60 6.72 -13.28
CA GLN A 39 -18.30 7.35 -12.15
C GLN A 39 -19.00 8.67 -12.54
N GLN A 40 -18.42 9.44 -13.47
CA GLN A 40 -19.04 10.67 -13.99
C GLN A 40 -20.25 10.39 -14.88
N GLN A 41 -20.24 9.29 -15.64
CA GLN A 41 -21.38 8.86 -16.45
C GLN A 41 -22.55 8.43 -15.55
N GLN A 42 -22.30 7.56 -14.56
CA GLN A 42 -23.36 7.11 -13.65
C GLN A 42 -24.07 8.28 -12.94
N GLN A 43 -23.33 9.31 -12.52
CA GLN A 43 -23.91 10.49 -11.88
C GLN A 43 -24.79 11.34 -12.80
N GLN A 44 -24.53 11.34 -14.11
CA GLN A 44 -25.36 12.05 -15.09
C GLN A 44 -26.69 11.34 -15.32
N GLU A 45 -26.68 10.00 -15.34
CA GLU A 45 -27.89 9.20 -15.51
C GLU A 45 -28.84 9.30 -14.32
N THR A 46 -28.32 9.42 -13.09
CA THR A 46 -29.16 9.59 -11.91
C THR A 46 -29.82 10.97 -11.81
N GLY A 47 -29.34 11.97 -12.57
CA GLY A 47 -29.74 13.37 -12.46
C GLY A 47 -30.58 13.94 -13.62
N GLY A 48 -30.70 13.25 -14.75
CA GLY A 48 -31.28 13.81 -15.98
C GLY A 48 -32.32 12.92 -16.66
N ALA A 49 -33.60 13.33 -16.59
CA ALA A 49 -34.64 12.82 -17.47
C ALA A 49 -34.41 13.37 -18.90
N THR A 50 -33.80 12.58 -19.78
CA THR A 50 -33.77 12.89 -21.22
C THR A 50 -33.86 11.63 -22.07
N SER A 51 -34.63 11.77 -23.14
CA SER A 51 -35.09 10.81 -24.13
C SER A 51 -33.98 9.98 -24.78
N LYS A 52 -34.14 8.66 -24.70
CA LYS A 52 -33.50 7.69 -25.60
C LYS A 52 -34.08 7.89 -27.01
N ASP A 53 -33.28 8.47 -27.90
CA ASP A 53 -33.37 8.21 -29.34
C ASP A 53 -31.92 8.09 -29.85
N ASP A 54 -31.68 6.92 -30.44
CA ASP A 54 -30.65 6.54 -31.42
C ASP A 54 -29.17 6.36 -31.02
N GLU A 55 -28.79 5.08 -31.06
CA GLU A 55 -27.57 4.51 -31.68
C GLU A 55 -26.19 4.96 -31.17
N ASP A 56 -25.70 4.28 -30.11
CA ASP A 56 -24.42 3.54 -30.13
C ASP A 56 -24.29 2.71 -28.82
N ASP A 57 -24.22 1.38 -28.97
CA ASP A 57 -24.36 0.33 -27.95
C ASP A 57 -23.09 0.11 -27.09
N ASP A 58 -22.22 1.12 -26.94
CA ASP A 58 -20.85 0.97 -26.39
C ASP A 58 -20.56 1.76 -25.09
N ASP A 59 -21.50 2.57 -24.57
CA ASP A 59 -21.19 3.58 -23.53
C ASP A 59 -21.31 3.11 -22.06
N ASP A 60 -21.87 1.91 -21.77
CA ASP A 60 -22.07 1.39 -20.40
C ASP A 60 -21.00 0.37 -19.95
N LYS A 61 -19.82 0.38 -20.58
CA LYS A 61 -18.83 -0.65 -20.34
C LYS A 61 -18.04 -0.39 -19.06
N PHE A 62 -18.15 -1.31 -18.10
CA PHE A 62 -17.36 -1.29 -16.86
C PHE A 62 -15.84 -1.15 -17.16
N PRO A 63 -15.09 -0.39 -16.35
CA PRO A 63 -13.66 -0.12 -16.58
C PRO A 63 -12.84 -1.39 -16.80
N GLN A 64 -12.31 -1.57 -18.01
CA GLN A 64 -11.69 -2.82 -18.44
C GLN A 64 -10.44 -3.18 -17.62
N ASN A 65 -9.60 -2.19 -17.30
CA ASN A 65 -8.40 -2.44 -16.50
C ASN A 65 -8.75 -2.82 -15.05
N LEU A 66 -9.81 -2.23 -14.49
CA LEU A 66 -10.27 -2.56 -13.15
C LEU A 66 -10.84 -3.98 -13.11
N ALA A 67 -11.70 -4.34 -14.07
CA ALA A 67 -12.24 -5.71 -14.19
C ALA A 67 -11.14 -6.75 -14.36
N ALA A 68 -10.13 -6.46 -15.19
CA ALA A 68 -8.97 -7.33 -15.36
C ALA A 68 -8.17 -7.47 -14.05
N ALA A 69 -7.98 -6.38 -13.29
CA ALA A 69 -7.30 -6.43 -12.01
C ALA A 69 -8.08 -7.23 -10.94
N PHE A 70 -9.41 -7.06 -10.86
CA PHE A 70 -10.26 -7.86 -9.97
C PHE A 70 -10.19 -9.35 -10.29
N SER A 71 -10.26 -9.70 -11.58
CA SER A 71 -10.17 -11.10 -12.03
C SER A 71 -8.80 -11.71 -11.72
N ALA A 72 -7.73 -10.95 -11.95
CA ALA A 72 -6.37 -11.38 -11.61
C ALA A 72 -6.16 -11.54 -10.09
N LEU A 73 -6.72 -10.64 -9.27
CA LEU A 73 -6.65 -10.75 -7.82
C LEU A 73 -7.36 -11.99 -7.29
N ASP A 74 -8.54 -12.32 -7.84
CA ASP A 74 -9.28 -13.49 -7.42
C ASP A 74 -8.53 -14.80 -7.73
N GLU A 75 -7.92 -14.89 -8.91
CA GLU A 75 -7.10 -16.03 -9.33
C GLU A 75 -5.89 -16.23 -8.41
N VAL A 76 -5.21 -15.15 -8.01
CA VAL A 76 -3.93 -15.24 -7.27
C VAL A 76 -4.07 -15.09 -5.76
N LYS A 77 -5.28 -14.95 -5.21
CA LYS A 77 -5.49 -14.66 -3.77
C LYS A 77 -4.79 -15.61 -2.82
N GLY A 78 -4.68 -16.90 -3.18
CA GLY A 78 -3.99 -17.92 -2.39
C GLY A 78 -2.46 -17.85 -2.44
N GLU A 79 -1.90 -17.06 -3.37
CA GLU A 79 -0.46 -16.91 -3.61
C GLU A 79 0.05 -15.49 -3.36
N ILE A 80 -0.79 -14.54 -2.91
CA ILE A 80 -0.39 -13.13 -2.73
C ILE A 80 0.84 -12.98 -1.84
N ALA A 81 0.89 -13.63 -0.67
CA ALA A 81 2.06 -13.55 0.22
C ALA A 81 3.34 -14.12 -0.44
N SER A 82 3.19 -15.20 -1.21
CA SER A 82 4.27 -15.82 -1.99
C SER A 82 4.79 -14.89 -3.07
N LEU A 83 3.88 -14.26 -3.82
CA LEU A 83 4.18 -13.31 -4.88
C LEU A 83 4.82 -12.03 -4.33
N ALA A 84 4.34 -11.53 -3.18
CA ALA A 84 4.92 -10.37 -2.53
C ALA A 84 6.40 -10.57 -2.12
N GLY A 85 6.80 -11.82 -1.85
CA GLY A 85 8.18 -12.20 -1.60
C GLY A 85 9.06 -12.31 -2.85
N ASP A 86 8.50 -12.32 -4.05
CA ASP A 86 9.24 -12.45 -5.31
C ASP A 86 9.57 -11.09 -5.94
N GLU A 87 10.67 -10.97 -6.69
CA GLU A 87 11.08 -9.72 -7.32
C GLU A 87 10.08 -9.19 -8.37
N HIS A 88 9.50 -10.11 -9.15
CA HIS A 88 8.53 -9.77 -10.17
C HIS A 88 7.11 -9.86 -9.64
N GLY A 89 6.83 -10.89 -8.83
CA GLY A 89 5.55 -11.03 -8.13
C GLY A 89 5.21 -9.78 -7.30
N SER A 90 6.17 -9.20 -6.59
CA SER A 90 5.92 -8.01 -5.76
C SER A 90 5.44 -6.82 -6.59
N GLN A 91 6.03 -6.62 -7.77
CA GLN A 91 5.67 -5.54 -8.69
C GLN A 91 4.25 -5.75 -9.23
N SER A 92 3.89 -6.99 -9.57
CA SER A 92 2.55 -7.33 -10.03
C SER A 92 1.50 -7.15 -8.93
N ILE A 93 1.79 -7.55 -7.68
CA ILE A 93 0.85 -7.33 -6.56
C ILE A 93 0.69 -5.85 -6.25
N GLU A 94 1.78 -5.07 -6.24
CA GLU A 94 1.68 -3.61 -6.07
C GLU A 94 0.85 -2.95 -7.17
N LEU A 95 1.02 -3.39 -8.43
CA LEU A 95 0.24 -2.90 -9.57
C LEU A 95 -1.25 -3.21 -9.41
N LEU A 96 -1.59 -4.46 -9.07
CA LEU A 96 -2.97 -4.87 -8.81
C LEU A 96 -3.59 -4.11 -7.64
N ALA A 97 -2.83 -3.93 -6.55
CA ALA A 97 -3.28 -3.18 -5.40
C ALA A 97 -3.58 -1.72 -5.76
N GLN A 98 -2.71 -1.05 -6.52
CA GLN A 98 -2.90 0.34 -6.94
C GLN A 98 -4.13 0.52 -7.84
N ILE A 99 -4.45 -0.47 -8.67
CA ILE A 99 -5.63 -0.42 -9.55
C ILE A 99 -6.91 -0.73 -8.75
N ALA A 100 -6.90 -1.79 -7.95
CA ALA A 100 -8.12 -2.33 -7.35
C ALA A 100 -8.48 -1.69 -6.01
N ALA A 101 -7.51 -1.53 -5.10
CA ALA A 101 -7.79 -1.14 -3.73
C ALA A 101 -8.42 0.26 -3.59
N PRO A 102 -8.01 1.31 -4.34
CA PRO A 102 -8.64 2.63 -4.22
C PRO A 102 -10.14 2.66 -4.50
N TYR A 103 -10.62 1.69 -5.28
CA TYR A 103 -12.00 1.64 -5.77
C TYR A 103 -12.83 0.51 -5.16
N SER A 104 -12.20 -0.39 -4.39
CA SER A 104 -12.88 -1.49 -3.72
C SER A 104 -12.29 -1.81 -2.36
N GLU A 105 -13.11 -1.71 -1.31
CA GLU A 105 -12.73 -2.12 0.03
C GLU A 105 -12.55 -3.64 0.09
N ILE A 106 -13.35 -4.40 -0.66
CA ILE A 106 -13.22 -5.86 -0.76
C ILE A 106 -11.84 -6.25 -1.29
N ALA A 107 -11.36 -5.56 -2.33
CA ALA A 107 -10.02 -5.80 -2.86
C ALA A 107 -8.93 -5.52 -1.82
N ALA A 108 -9.04 -4.39 -1.09
CA ALA A 108 -8.11 -4.06 -0.01
C ALA A 108 -8.13 -5.10 1.13
N ARG A 109 -9.31 -5.58 1.51
CA ARG A 109 -9.50 -6.63 2.52
C ARG A 109 -8.91 -7.95 2.07
N CYS A 110 -9.13 -8.35 0.82
CA CYS A 110 -8.55 -9.57 0.23
C CYS A 110 -7.01 -9.53 0.29
N LEU A 111 -6.41 -8.41 -0.12
CA LEU A 111 -4.97 -8.20 -0.10
C LEU A 111 -4.38 -8.30 1.31
N ILE A 112 -4.97 -7.62 2.30
CA ILE A 112 -4.48 -7.68 3.69
C ILE A 112 -4.66 -9.08 4.25
N HIS A 113 -5.84 -9.67 4.07
CA HIS A 113 -6.16 -11.01 4.57
C HIS A 113 -5.16 -12.05 4.04
N ALA A 114 -4.79 -11.97 2.76
CA ALA A 114 -3.83 -12.90 2.16
C ALA A 114 -2.39 -12.71 2.66
N CYS A 115 -2.07 -11.59 3.32
CA CYS A 115 -0.78 -11.36 3.97
C CYS A 115 -0.73 -11.84 5.43
N LEU A 116 -1.88 -12.09 6.07
CA LEU A 116 -1.93 -12.51 7.47
C LEU A 116 -1.21 -13.86 7.68
N GLY A 117 -0.53 -13.99 8.81
CA GLY A 117 0.37 -15.11 9.12
C GLY A 117 1.76 -14.99 8.48
N TYR A 118 1.96 -14.01 7.59
CA TYR A 118 3.21 -13.75 6.89
C TYR A 118 3.69 -12.29 7.04
N CYS A 119 2.98 -11.43 7.78
CA CYS A 119 3.27 -10.01 7.90
C CYS A 119 4.68 -9.74 8.39
N LEU A 120 5.18 -10.47 9.39
CA LEU A 120 6.55 -10.27 9.88
C LEU A 120 7.60 -10.63 8.82
N HIS A 121 7.38 -11.74 8.11
CA HIS A 121 8.26 -12.15 7.02
C HIS A 121 8.28 -11.09 5.92
N LEU A 122 7.10 -10.64 5.49
CA LEU A 122 6.97 -9.60 4.47
C LEU A 122 7.59 -8.28 4.95
N ALA A 123 7.37 -7.88 6.20
CA ALA A 123 7.89 -6.63 6.74
C ALA A 123 9.42 -6.55 6.76
N THR A 124 10.08 -7.69 6.93
CA THR A 124 11.54 -7.82 6.93
C THR A 124 12.11 -8.17 5.55
N HIS A 125 11.27 -8.45 4.55
CA HIS A 125 11.69 -8.83 3.21
C HIS A 125 11.94 -7.62 2.31
N ARG A 126 13.01 -7.63 1.50
CA ARG A 126 13.39 -6.51 0.62
C ARG A 126 12.36 -6.12 -0.44
N TYR A 127 11.46 -7.04 -0.80
CA TYR A 127 10.37 -6.81 -1.77
C TYR A 127 9.04 -6.72 -1.03
N GLY A 128 8.68 -7.76 -0.28
CA GLY A 128 7.46 -7.82 0.52
C GLY A 128 7.21 -6.63 1.44
N SER A 129 8.26 -5.97 1.95
CA SER A 129 8.08 -4.79 2.80
C SER A 129 7.46 -3.63 2.04
N HIS A 130 7.76 -3.50 0.74
CA HIS A 130 7.15 -2.47 -0.11
C HIS A 130 5.69 -2.81 -0.41
N VAL A 131 5.41 -4.05 -0.80
CA VAL A 131 4.05 -4.54 -1.03
C VAL A 131 3.16 -4.32 0.20
N LEU A 132 3.63 -4.71 1.39
CA LEU A 132 2.88 -4.55 2.62
C LEU A 132 2.64 -3.07 2.96
N GLN A 133 3.62 -2.19 2.73
CA GLN A 133 3.41 -0.75 2.88
C GLN A 133 2.35 -0.22 1.91
N SER A 134 2.40 -0.61 0.63
CA SER A 134 1.44 -0.18 -0.38
C SER A 134 0.03 -0.64 -0.05
N ILE A 135 -0.16 -1.92 0.29
CA ILE A 135 -1.47 -2.46 0.67
C ILE A 135 -2.03 -1.70 1.88
N LEU A 136 -1.22 -1.50 2.93
CA LEU A 136 -1.65 -0.78 4.13
C LEU A 136 -2.02 0.67 3.83
N GLN A 137 -1.22 1.38 3.04
CA GLN A 137 -1.52 2.77 2.66
C GLN A 137 -2.81 2.89 1.84
N LEU A 138 -2.96 2.01 0.84
CA LEU A 138 -4.13 2.03 -0.03
C LEU A 138 -5.42 1.69 0.72
N SER A 139 -5.35 0.86 1.77
CA SER A 139 -6.51 0.52 2.57
C SER A 139 -7.16 1.72 3.29
N ILE A 140 -6.40 2.79 3.56
CA ILE A 140 -6.95 4.04 4.09
C ILE A 140 -7.67 4.83 2.97
N THR A 141 -7.18 4.71 1.74
CA THR A 141 -7.66 5.43 0.56
C THR A 141 -8.90 4.80 -0.07
N SER A 142 -9.12 3.50 0.12
CA SER A 142 -10.22 2.66 -0.42
C SER A 142 -11.66 3.10 -0.08
N LEU A 143 -11.87 4.29 0.44
CA LEU A 143 -13.15 4.79 0.95
C LEU A 143 -13.93 5.54 -0.14
N SER A 144 -13.99 4.98 -1.35
CA SER A 144 -15.00 5.41 -2.33
C SER A 144 -16.38 5.26 -1.68
N LYS A 145 -17.28 6.22 -1.92
CA LYS A 145 -18.65 6.19 -1.36
C LYS A 145 -19.42 4.93 -1.78
N GLU A 146 -19.04 4.36 -2.91
CA GLU A 146 -19.57 3.14 -3.50
C GLU A 146 -18.40 2.23 -3.87
N ASP A 147 -18.48 0.96 -3.46
CA ASP A 147 -17.47 -0.06 -3.77
C ASP A 147 -17.69 -0.55 -5.21
N MET A 148 -16.73 -0.28 -6.10
CA MET A 148 -16.82 -0.64 -7.52
C MET A 148 -16.87 -2.15 -7.75
N ALA A 149 -16.45 -2.97 -6.78
CA ALA A 149 -16.65 -4.41 -6.90
C ALA A 149 -18.14 -4.75 -6.82
N MET A 150 -18.96 -3.97 -6.10
CA MET A 150 -20.40 -4.15 -5.87
C MET A 150 -21.30 -3.63 -6.99
N ASP A 151 -20.72 -3.08 -8.05
CA ASP A 151 -21.46 -2.66 -9.25
C ASP A 151 -22.05 -3.87 -10.00
N GLU A 152 -23.25 -3.71 -10.57
CA GLU A 152 -23.93 -4.77 -11.34
C GLU A 152 -23.14 -5.18 -12.59
N ASN A 153 -22.37 -4.26 -13.16
CA ASN A 153 -21.54 -4.49 -14.34
C ASN A 153 -20.13 -4.99 -13.98
N ALA A 154 -19.80 -5.10 -12.68
CA ALA A 154 -18.52 -5.64 -12.25
C ALA A 154 -18.45 -7.15 -12.49
N PRO A 155 -17.26 -7.71 -12.78
CA PRO A 155 -17.12 -9.16 -12.84
C PRO A 155 -17.44 -9.79 -11.47
N PRO A 156 -18.15 -10.94 -11.43
CA PRO A 156 -18.57 -11.59 -10.17
C PRO A 156 -17.41 -12.13 -9.31
N SER A 157 -16.16 -12.00 -9.78
CA SER A 157 -14.97 -12.67 -9.26
C SER A 157 -14.64 -12.35 -7.80
N LEU A 158 -14.83 -11.10 -7.35
CA LEU A 158 -14.52 -10.72 -5.95
C LEU A 158 -15.68 -10.90 -4.97
N HIS A 159 -16.91 -11.09 -5.46
CA HIS A 159 -18.12 -11.24 -4.62
C HIS A 159 -18.34 -12.65 -4.12
N GLU A 160 -18.21 -13.63 -5.02
CA GLU A 160 -18.66 -15.00 -4.74
C GLU A 160 -17.77 -15.75 -3.74
N ASN A 161 -16.60 -15.21 -3.41
CA ASN A 161 -15.73 -15.79 -2.38
C ASN A 161 -16.10 -15.39 -0.94
N ALA A 162 -17.12 -14.55 -0.75
CA ALA A 162 -17.82 -14.43 0.52
C ALA A 162 -18.63 -15.71 0.86
N THR A 163 -18.82 -16.63 -0.09
CA THR A 163 -19.65 -17.83 0.08
C THR A 163 -18.94 -18.97 0.86
N GLY A 164 -17.66 -18.82 1.21
CA GLY A 164 -16.92 -19.78 2.06
C GLY A 164 -16.50 -19.25 3.43
N GLY A 165 -16.59 -17.94 3.64
CA GLY A 165 -16.22 -17.27 4.87
C GLY A 165 -16.31 -15.77 4.69
N VAL A 166 -17.01 -15.11 5.61
CA VAL A 166 -17.08 -13.64 5.65
C VAL A 166 -15.65 -13.13 5.87
N VAL A 167 -15.03 -12.51 4.85
CA VAL A 167 -13.75 -11.81 5.01
C VAL A 167 -13.95 -10.83 6.17
N PRO A 168 -13.06 -10.73 7.17
CA PRO A 168 -13.23 -9.79 8.27
C PRO A 168 -13.32 -8.34 7.80
N SER A 169 -13.86 -7.44 8.63
CA SER A 169 -13.89 -6.02 8.30
C SER A 169 -12.47 -5.47 8.11
N LEU A 170 -12.33 -4.37 7.38
CA LEU A 170 -11.00 -3.79 7.17
C LEU A 170 -10.30 -3.44 8.50
N SER A 171 -11.05 -2.94 9.50
CA SER A 171 -10.51 -2.66 10.83
C SER A 171 -10.01 -3.91 11.55
N ASP A 172 -10.74 -5.03 11.46
CA ASP A 172 -10.33 -6.29 12.09
C ASP A 172 -9.08 -6.86 11.44
N LEU A 173 -8.94 -6.70 10.12
CA LEU A 173 -7.74 -7.11 9.39
C LEU A 173 -6.54 -6.27 9.81
N VAL A 174 -6.69 -4.94 9.92
CA VAL A 174 -5.63 -4.07 10.42
C VAL A 174 -5.26 -4.41 11.87
N HIS A 175 -6.25 -4.72 12.72
CA HIS A 175 -6.01 -5.21 14.08
C HIS A 175 -5.18 -6.51 14.07
N SER A 176 -5.52 -7.44 13.17
CA SER A 176 -4.80 -8.71 13.02
C SER A 176 -3.33 -8.49 12.60
N VAL A 177 -3.06 -7.51 11.72
CA VAL A 177 -1.68 -7.12 11.35
C VAL A 177 -0.93 -6.57 12.56
N VAL A 178 -1.59 -5.73 13.37
CA VAL A 178 -0.99 -5.18 14.60
C VAL A 178 -0.64 -6.30 15.58
N ASP A 179 -1.57 -7.22 15.84
CA ASP A 179 -1.35 -8.35 16.75
C ASP A 179 -0.18 -9.23 16.31
N GLU A 180 -0.03 -9.46 15.00
CA GLU A 180 1.06 -10.26 14.46
C GLU A 180 2.43 -9.57 14.60
N LEU A 181 2.49 -8.25 14.38
CA LEU A 181 3.76 -7.49 14.41
C LEU A 181 4.15 -7.01 15.82
N SER A 182 3.19 -6.90 16.74
CA SER A 182 3.37 -6.38 18.10
C SER A 182 4.48 -7.06 18.92
N PRO A 183 4.66 -8.40 18.88
CA PRO A 183 5.75 -9.06 19.60
C PRO A 183 7.15 -8.72 19.06
N HIS A 184 7.24 -8.13 17.87
CA HIS A 184 8.48 -7.92 17.11
C HIS A 184 8.81 -6.44 16.88
N LEU A 185 8.13 -5.51 17.56
CA LEU A 185 8.29 -4.06 17.32
C LEU A 185 9.73 -3.57 17.52
N GLU A 186 10.42 -4.07 18.53
CA GLU A 186 11.82 -3.67 18.81
C GLU A 186 12.75 -4.11 17.68
N GLU A 187 12.58 -5.33 17.19
CA GLU A 187 13.35 -5.88 16.07
C GLU A 187 13.03 -5.13 14.77
N LEU A 188 11.75 -4.89 14.50
CA LEU A 188 11.31 -4.14 13.32
C LEU A 188 11.81 -2.70 13.34
N ALA A 189 11.85 -2.04 14.49
CA ALA A 189 12.30 -0.65 14.63
C ALA A 189 13.76 -0.44 14.21
N VAL A 190 14.63 -1.44 14.40
CA VAL A 190 16.03 -1.39 13.99
C VAL A 190 16.29 -2.07 12.64
N HIS A 191 15.30 -2.77 12.08
CA HIS A 191 15.42 -3.44 10.80
C HIS A 191 15.36 -2.46 9.62
N LEU A 192 16.20 -2.68 8.61
CA LEU A 192 16.28 -1.83 7.41
C LEU A 192 14.92 -1.67 6.71
N CYS A 193 14.24 -2.78 6.42
CA CYS A 193 12.89 -2.79 5.83
C CYS A 193 11.77 -2.59 6.87
N GLY A 194 11.81 -3.33 7.98
CA GLY A 194 10.76 -3.34 9.01
C GLY A 194 10.42 -1.96 9.58
N SER A 195 11.42 -1.08 9.75
CA SER A 195 11.20 0.26 10.30
C SER A 195 10.31 1.13 9.40
N HIS A 196 10.35 0.90 8.08
CA HIS A 196 9.45 1.58 7.14
C HIS A 196 8.02 1.07 7.23
N VAL A 197 7.84 -0.25 7.37
CA VAL A 197 6.52 -0.87 7.54
C VAL A 197 5.89 -0.43 8.85
N LEU A 198 6.67 -0.39 9.93
CA LEU A 198 6.23 0.08 11.24
C LEU A 198 5.74 1.52 11.18
N ARG A 199 6.48 2.42 10.52
CA ARG A 199 6.06 3.80 10.32
C ARG A 199 4.74 3.89 9.56
N THR A 200 4.61 3.13 8.48
CA THR A 200 3.38 3.07 7.67
C THR A 200 2.20 2.58 8.49
N LEU A 201 2.38 1.53 9.28
CA LEU A 201 1.33 1.01 10.18
C LEU A 201 0.89 2.08 11.20
N MET A 202 1.83 2.82 11.79
CA MET A 202 1.50 3.91 12.72
C MET A 202 0.71 5.04 12.03
N CYS A 203 1.05 5.37 10.77
CA CYS A 203 0.29 6.34 9.99
C CYS A 203 -1.14 5.84 9.69
N VAL A 204 -1.28 4.56 9.33
CA VAL A 204 -2.59 3.91 9.11
C VAL A 204 -3.47 3.98 10.34
N LEU A 205 -2.91 3.59 11.49
CA LEU A 205 -3.63 3.64 12.77
C LEU A 205 -3.97 5.08 13.19
N GLY A 206 -3.12 6.05 12.84
CA GLY A 206 -3.39 7.48 13.06
C GLY A 206 -4.33 8.13 12.06
N GLY A 207 -4.87 7.37 11.09
CA GLY A 207 -5.68 7.93 10.01
C GLY A 207 -4.91 8.89 9.10
N VAL A 208 -3.58 8.87 9.13
CA VAL A 208 -2.72 9.77 8.35
C VAL A 208 -2.40 9.10 7.02
N GLN A 209 -2.88 9.69 5.94
CA GLN A 209 -2.49 9.28 4.60
C GLN A 209 -1.03 9.69 4.34
N LEU A 210 -0.21 8.73 3.96
CA LEU A 210 1.16 8.98 3.54
C LEU A 210 1.17 9.37 2.07
N VAL A 211 1.09 10.68 1.81
CA VAL A 211 1.33 11.19 0.46
C VAL A 211 2.81 11.05 0.15
N THR A 212 3.18 10.10 -0.70
CA THR A 212 4.54 10.05 -1.26
C THR A 212 4.70 11.24 -2.18
N SER A 213 5.23 12.35 -1.65
CA SER A 213 5.51 13.53 -2.45
C SER A 213 6.58 13.20 -3.51
N HIS A 214 6.15 12.97 -4.73
CA HIS A 214 7.03 12.89 -5.89
C HIS A 214 7.61 14.29 -6.15
N ARG A 215 8.87 14.51 -5.78
CA ARG A 215 9.63 15.68 -6.23
C ARG A 215 9.83 15.61 -7.75
N GLY A 216 9.00 16.34 -8.49
CA GLY A 216 9.32 16.84 -9.83
C GLY A 216 8.29 16.51 -10.91
N GLY A 217 7.48 17.51 -11.26
CA GLY A 217 6.71 17.58 -12.50
C GLY A 217 5.31 16.96 -12.41
N ARG A 218 4.29 17.82 -12.54
CA ARG A 218 2.97 17.43 -13.06
C ARG A 218 3.21 16.58 -14.33
N GLU A 219 2.54 15.43 -14.44
CA GLU A 219 2.58 14.41 -15.54
C GLU A 219 3.24 13.04 -15.24
N ALA A 220 3.57 12.69 -13.98
CA ALA A 220 4.12 11.35 -13.67
C ALA A 220 3.50 10.65 -12.43
N GLU A 221 2.18 10.69 -12.31
CA GLU A 221 1.45 10.28 -11.09
C GLU A 221 1.39 8.76 -10.78
N ALA A 222 1.76 7.86 -11.71
CA ALA A 222 1.65 6.40 -11.50
C ALA A 222 2.81 5.58 -12.07
N ALA A 223 3.86 6.23 -12.58
CA ALA A 223 5.01 5.53 -13.19
C ALA A 223 6.26 5.47 -12.30
N SER A 224 6.19 5.95 -11.05
CA SER A 224 7.37 6.14 -10.19
C SER A 224 7.46 5.23 -8.97
N LEU A 225 6.48 4.33 -8.78
CA LEU A 225 6.61 3.20 -7.84
C LEU A 225 7.51 2.08 -8.41
N LEU A 226 7.79 2.12 -9.72
CA LEU A 226 8.81 1.30 -10.35
C LEU A 226 10.21 1.88 -10.09
N ARG A 227 10.79 1.45 -8.97
CA ARG A 227 12.22 1.20 -8.71
C ARG A 227 13.16 1.77 -9.78
N GLY A 228 13.86 2.86 -9.41
CA GLY A 228 14.99 3.51 -10.08
C GLY A 228 15.37 3.04 -11.49
N LYS A 229 15.12 3.91 -12.49
CA LYS A 229 15.65 3.78 -13.85
C LYS A 229 17.14 3.38 -13.81
N PRO A 230 17.56 2.25 -14.42
CA PRO A 230 18.98 1.95 -14.54
C PRO A 230 19.65 3.08 -15.31
N LYS A 231 20.69 3.69 -14.69
CA LYS A 231 21.49 4.75 -15.31
C LYS A 231 21.92 4.28 -16.70
N SER A 232 21.42 4.94 -17.73
CA SER A 232 21.91 4.73 -19.09
C SER A 232 23.41 4.99 -19.08
N LYS A 233 24.20 3.97 -19.42
CA LYS A 233 25.64 4.12 -19.62
C LYS A 233 25.83 5.10 -20.76
N LYS A 234 26.09 6.37 -20.41
CA LYS A 234 26.37 7.45 -21.35
C LYS A 234 27.57 7.02 -22.20
N LYS A 235 27.30 6.63 -23.45
CA LYS A 235 28.29 6.27 -24.46
C LYS A 235 29.27 7.43 -24.60
N LYS A 236 30.49 7.24 -24.08
CA LYS A 236 31.60 8.19 -24.10
C LYS A 236 31.98 8.49 -25.56
N ARG A 237 31.43 9.56 -26.15
CA ARG A 237 31.95 10.14 -27.39
C ARG A 237 33.31 10.78 -27.08
N LYS A 238 34.35 10.25 -27.70
CA LYS A 238 35.71 10.79 -27.69
C LYS A 238 35.70 12.14 -28.44
N ARG A 239 35.93 13.23 -27.72
CA ARG A 239 36.39 14.52 -28.27
C ARG A 239 37.52 15.05 -27.40
N SER A 240 38.49 15.62 -28.11
CA SER A 240 39.82 16.07 -27.73
C SER A 240 39.84 17.24 -26.74
N THR A 241 40.90 17.23 -25.90
CA THR A 241 41.72 18.34 -25.32
C THR A 241 41.26 19.79 -25.59
N ASP A 242 41.18 20.73 -24.63
CA ASP A 242 42.14 21.13 -23.59
C ASP A 242 41.50 21.79 -22.33
N ASP A 243 42.21 21.67 -21.19
CA ASP A 243 42.35 22.57 -20.01
C ASP A 243 41.29 22.76 -18.88
N PRO A 244 41.73 23.11 -17.64
CA PRO A 244 41.23 22.52 -16.39
C PRO A 244 40.55 23.49 -15.41
N ALA A 245 39.72 22.97 -14.49
CA ALA A 245 39.70 23.32 -13.05
C ALA A 245 38.41 22.86 -12.32
N MET A 246 38.58 22.66 -11.00
CA MET A 246 37.59 22.66 -9.92
C MET A 246 36.70 21.43 -9.73
N GLY A 247 37.03 20.70 -8.67
CA GLY A 247 36.29 19.57 -8.14
C GLY A 247 34.98 19.97 -7.46
N GLY A 248 34.01 19.07 -7.54
CA GLY A 248 32.80 19.07 -6.75
C GLY A 248 32.44 17.62 -6.42
N THR A 249 32.68 17.23 -5.18
CA THR A 249 32.22 15.97 -4.61
C THR A 249 30.70 16.01 -4.45
N ALA A 250 29.99 15.27 -5.30
CA ALA A 250 28.54 15.11 -5.16
C ALA A 250 28.24 14.18 -3.97
N ILE A 251 27.77 14.78 -2.88
CA ILE A 251 27.19 14.09 -1.73
C ILE A 251 25.88 13.43 -2.19
N GLN A 252 25.77 12.13 -1.97
CA GLN A 252 24.53 11.38 -2.18
C GLN A 252 23.58 11.71 -1.03
N ASN A 253 22.59 12.57 -1.27
CA ASN A 253 21.57 12.91 -0.29
C ASN A 253 20.53 11.77 -0.20
N ALA A 254 20.43 11.16 0.98
CA ALA A 254 19.37 10.23 1.33
C ALA A 254 18.00 10.91 1.16
N GLY A 255 17.06 10.24 0.48
CA GLY A 255 15.75 10.79 0.16
C GLY A 255 14.93 11.09 1.42
N THR A 256 14.60 12.35 1.63
CA THR A 256 13.68 12.80 2.67
C THR A 256 12.24 12.62 2.17
N MET A 257 11.44 11.77 2.84
CA MET A 257 10.00 11.70 2.58
C MET A 257 9.35 12.96 3.18
N SER A 258 8.63 13.76 2.37
CA SER A 258 7.78 14.81 2.91
C SER A 258 6.39 14.24 3.20
N ILE A 259 6.05 14.25 4.49
CA ILE A 259 4.73 13.91 4.99
C ILE A 259 3.84 15.12 4.73
N VAL A 260 2.87 14.98 3.82
CA VAL A 260 1.80 15.96 3.65
C VAL A 260 0.61 15.44 4.44
N TYR A 261 0.23 16.16 5.49
CA TYR A 261 -1.00 15.87 6.23
C TYR A 261 -2.18 16.28 5.36
N VAL A 262 -2.91 15.30 4.84
CA VAL A 262 -4.19 15.54 4.18
C VAL A 262 -5.26 15.36 5.25
N GLU A 263 -5.74 16.48 5.82
CA GLU A 263 -6.95 16.50 6.65
C GLU A 263 -8.16 16.28 5.74
N GLY A 264 -8.48 15.02 5.43
CA GLY A 264 -9.39 14.73 4.33
C GLY A 264 -10.04 13.35 4.33
N SER A 265 -10.29 12.76 5.49
CA SER A 265 -11.38 11.80 5.65
C SER A 265 -11.66 11.65 7.13
N LYS A 266 -12.77 12.22 7.61
CA LYS A 266 -13.27 11.98 8.97
C LYS A 266 -13.78 10.54 9.03
N ARG A 267 -12.89 9.57 9.11
CA ARG A 267 -13.23 8.35 9.84
C ARG A 267 -13.36 8.74 11.31
N ASP A 268 -14.20 8.02 12.03
CA ASP A 268 -14.15 8.01 13.49
C ASP A 268 -12.75 7.54 13.88
N ASN A 269 -11.82 8.47 14.10
CA ASN A 269 -10.47 8.22 14.63
C ASN A 269 -10.53 7.40 15.92
N ASP A 270 -11.69 7.39 16.56
CA ASP A 270 -12.00 6.60 17.75
C ASP A 270 -11.90 5.08 17.49
N GLN A 271 -12.05 4.58 16.26
CA GLN A 271 -11.96 3.13 15.98
C GLN A 271 -10.54 2.58 16.18
N PHE A 272 -9.50 3.41 16.00
CA PHE A 272 -8.10 3.00 16.13
C PHE A 272 -7.38 3.65 17.32
N SER A 273 -8.05 4.52 18.07
CA SER A 273 -7.44 5.24 19.20
C SER A 273 -7.01 4.29 20.32
N ASP A 274 -7.85 3.30 20.65
CA ASP A 274 -7.55 2.25 21.63
C ASP A 274 -6.40 1.34 21.16
N LEU A 275 -6.36 1.05 19.85
CA LEU A 275 -5.27 0.28 19.24
C LEU A 275 -3.95 1.04 19.32
N LEU A 276 -3.94 2.32 18.97
CA LEU A 276 -2.78 3.19 19.12
C LEU A 276 -2.32 3.24 20.58
N ALA A 277 -3.25 3.44 21.52
CA ALA A 277 -2.92 3.49 22.94
C ALA A 277 -2.33 2.17 23.44
N SER A 278 -2.89 1.03 23.03
CA SER A 278 -2.35 -0.30 23.30
C SER A 278 -0.96 -0.49 22.70
N PHE A 279 -0.79 -0.11 21.43
CA PHE A 279 0.46 -0.21 20.68
C PHE A 279 1.59 0.61 21.31
N PHE A 280 1.32 1.86 21.68
CA PHE A 280 2.24 2.71 22.43
C PHE A 280 2.47 2.19 23.85
N GLY A 281 1.44 1.65 24.49
CA GLY A 281 1.54 1.02 25.81
C GLY A 281 2.52 -0.16 25.82
N ILE A 282 2.54 -0.97 24.76
CA ILE A 282 3.51 -2.05 24.58
C ILE A 282 4.92 -1.48 24.42
N PHE A 283 5.10 -0.49 23.54
CA PHE A 283 6.40 0.16 23.31
C PHE A 283 7.00 0.79 24.58
N VAL A 284 6.18 1.45 25.40
CA VAL A 284 6.64 2.04 26.67
C VAL A 284 6.95 0.96 27.73
N ARG A 285 6.21 -0.15 27.75
CA ARG A 285 6.44 -1.24 28.71
C ARG A 285 7.68 -2.07 28.39
N THR A 286 8.09 -2.20 27.14
CA THR A 286 9.30 -2.97 26.82
C THR A 286 10.58 -2.20 27.16
N THR A 287 10.61 -0.88 26.95
CA THR A 287 11.76 -0.02 27.30
C THR A 287 12.03 0.07 28.81
N THR A 288 11.02 -0.17 29.66
CA THR A 288 11.17 -0.09 31.13
C THR A 288 11.64 -1.39 31.78
N LYS A 289 11.71 -2.52 31.05
CA LYS A 289 12.14 -3.82 31.61
C LYS A 289 13.64 -4.10 31.53
N GLN A 290 14.44 -3.23 30.92
CA GLN A 290 15.91 -3.36 30.88
C GLN A 290 16.62 -2.19 31.55
N SER A 291 16.62 -2.17 32.89
CA SER A 291 17.78 -1.82 33.74
C SER A 291 17.32 -1.47 35.17
N PRO A 292 17.60 -2.31 36.19
CA PRO A 292 17.58 -1.84 37.56
C PRO A 292 18.86 -1.03 37.79
N GLY A 293 18.80 0.27 37.54
CA GLY A 293 19.79 1.21 38.10
C GLY A 293 20.42 2.18 37.12
N ILE A 294 19.65 3.16 36.63
CA ILE A 294 20.08 4.56 36.64
C ILE A 294 18.84 5.41 36.94
N CYS A 295 18.85 6.05 38.10
CA CYS A 295 17.88 7.06 38.48
C CYS A 295 18.26 8.37 37.76
N SER A 296 17.50 8.77 36.76
CA SER A 296 17.55 10.14 36.24
C SER A 296 16.14 10.67 36.03
N SER A 297 15.78 11.61 36.91
CA SER A 297 14.53 12.37 36.87
C SER A 297 14.47 13.22 35.62
N TRP A 298 13.53 12.95 34.73
CA TRP A 298 13.15 13.89 33.67
C TRP A 298 11.95 14.70 34.16
N HIS A 299 12.23 15.96 34.55
CA HIS A 299 11.21 16.98 34.72
C HIS A 299 10.71 17.43 33.34
N VAL A 300 9.44 17.16 33.04
CA VAL A 300 8.75 17.71 31.87
C VAL A 300 8.10 19.02 32.30
N THR A 301 8.61 20.14 31.80
CA THR A 301 7.96 21.45 31.93
C THR A 301 6.93 21.63 30.81
N PRO A 302 5.68 22.05 31.12
CA PRO A 302 4.68 22.30 30.10
C PRO A 302 4.95 23.65 29.40
N VAL A 303 5.01 23.62 28.07
CA VAL A 303 5.02 24.81 27.21
C VAL A 303 3.58 25.31 27.08
N ARG A 304 3.29 26.48 27.66
CA ARG A 304 2.04 27.23 27.42
C ARG A 304 2.13 27.88 26.04
N VAL A 305 1.23 27.49 25.14
CA VAL A 305 0.93 28.24 23.92
C VAL A 305 -0.12 29.29 24.27
N HIS A 306 0.23 30.56 24.13
CA HIS A 306 -0.74 31.66 24.17
C HIS A 306 -1.35 31.81 22.76
N CYS A 307 -2.68 31.81 22.69
CA CYS A 307 -3.46 32.24 21.54
C CYS A 307 -3.28 33.74 21.27
#